data_AF-A0A3S4LQP2-F1
#
_entry.id   AF-A0A3S4LQP2-F1
#
_cell.length_a   1.000
_cell.length_b   1.000
_cell.length_c   1.000
_cell.angle_alpha   90.00
_cell.angle_beta   90.00
_cell.angle_gamma   90.00
#
_symmetry.space_group_name_H-M   'P 1'
#
loop_
_entity.id
_entity.type
_entity.pdbx_description
1 polymer ?
#
loop_
_entity_poly.entity_id
_entity_poly.type
_entity_poly.pdbx_seq_one_letter_code
_entity_poly.pdbx_strand_id
1 'polypeptide(L)'
;MVNLVQHHETSYSAIQQFIEKPPGKLRIIEIYPPKPLHSMALGSRIPALREDYKTGQLCGRYFLATVGKLLAATPPLLRHTSRIAVPETVVVPPAPVANDTHVAEVISAPQANDTTFTDEDLA
;
A
#
# COMPACT_ATOMS: atom_id res chain seq x y z
N MET A 1 19.03 12.19 -17.10
CA MET A 1 17.74 12.56 -16.46
C MET A 1 16.65 12.96 -17.46
N VAL A 2 16.96 13.68 -18.55
CA VAL A 2 15.94 14.16 -19.54
C VAL A 2 15.04 13.05 -20.08
N ASN A 3 15.60 11.87 -20.39
CA ASN A 3 14.82 10.74 -20.94
C ASN A 3 13.78 10.18 -19.95
N LEU A 4 14.11 10.11 -18.65
CA LEU A 4 13.19 9.58 -17.63
C LEU A 4 12.00 10.51 -17.41
N VAL A 5 12.27 11.82 -17.31
CA VAL A 5 11.22 12.84 -17.13
C VAL A 5 10.28 12.86 -18.33
N GLN A 6 10.81 12.83 -19.54
CA GLN A 6 10.00 12.84 -20.77
C GLN A 6 9.14 11.58 -20.91
N HIS A 7 9.66 10.41 -20.51
CA HIS A 7 8.87 9.18 -20.47
C HIS A 7 7.76 9.26 -19.41
N HIS A 8 8.04 9.81 -18.23
CA HIS A 8 7.04 10.03 -17.18
C HIS A 8 5.92 10.95 -17.65
N GLU A 9 6.26 12.09 -18.26
CA GLU A 9 5.28 13.07 -18.77
C GLU A 9 4.38 12.45 -19.85
N THR A 10 4.98 11.75 -20.81
CA THR A 10 4.23 11.10 -21.91
C THR A 10 3.29 10.04 -21.35
N SER A 11 3.78 9.21 -20.42
CA SER A 11 2.99 8.14 -19.79
C SER A 11 1.86 8.72 -18.94
N TYR A 12 2.16 9.75 -18.15
CA TYR A 12 1.17 10.42 -17.29
C TYR A 12 0.05 11.04 -18.12
N SER A 13 0.39 11.75 -19.20
CA SER A 13 -0.58 12.37 -20.10
C SER A 13 -1.49 11.34 -20.77
N ALA A 14 -0.94 10.21 -21.22
CA ALA A 14 -1.72 9.13 -21.83
C ALA A 14 -2.69 8.47 -20.82
N ILE A 15 -2.23 8.24 -19.58
CA ILE A 15 -3.07 7.69 -18.50
C ILE A 15 -4.20 8.66 -18.17
N GLN A 16 -3.91 9.95 -18.06
CA GLN A 16 -4.91 10.97 -17.77
C GLN A 16 -6.00 11.00 -18.86
N GLN A 17 -5.61 10.97 -20.13
CA GLN A 17 -6.57 10.91 -21.24
C GLN A 17 -7.44 9.65 -21.19
N PHE A 18 -6.89 8.50 -20.80
CA PHE A 18 -7.66 7.27 -20.61
C PHE A 18 -8.67 7.38 -19.46
N ILE A 19 -8.28 8.02 -18.35
CA ILE A 19 -9.16 8.22 -17.19
C ILE A 19 -10.29 9.19 -17.52
N GLU A 20 -9.97 10.32 -18.17
CA GLU A 20 -10.94 11.36 -18.53
C GLU A 20 -11.88 10.91 -19.66
N LYS A 21 -11.34 10.20 -20.66
CA LYS A 21 -12.09 9.72 -21.82
C LYS A 21 -11.83 8.23 -22.05
N PRO A 22 -12.41 7.36 -21.21
CA PRO A 22 -12.26 5.93 -21.37
C PRO A 22 -12.78 5.47 -22.73
N PRO A 23 -12.03 4.64 -23.46
CA PRO A 23 -12.52 4.06 -24.70
C PRO A 23 -13.63 3.04 -24.44
N GLY A 24 -14.71 3.11 -25.22
CA GLY A 24 -15.78 2.11 -25.16
C GLY A 24 -16.65 2.18 -23.90
N LYS A 25 -17.06 1.02 -23.39
CA LYS A 25 -17.95 0.89 -22.22
C LYS A 25 -17.17 0.43 -20.99
N LEU A 26 -16.27 1.28 -20.51
CA LEU A 26 -15.50 1.03 -19.29
C LEU A 26 -16.10 1.76 -18.09
N ARG A 27 -15.96 1.14 -16.92
CA ARG A 27 -16.26 1.75 -15.62
C ARG A 27 -14.95 1.87 -14.86
N ILE A 28 -14.44 3.08 -14.73
CA ILE A 28 -13.22 3.35 -13.97
C ILE A 28 -13.62 3.58 -12.51
N ILE A 29 -12.93 2.90 -11.60
CA ILE A 29 -13.12 3.06 -10.16
C ILE A 29 -11.76 3.35 -9.55
N GLU A 30 -11.66 4.51 -8.92
CA GLU A 30 -10.44 4.94 -8.26
C GLU A 30 -10.43 4.44 -6.81
N ILE A 31 -9.34 3.78 -6.43
CA ILE A 31 -9.07 3.40 -5.05
C ILE A 31 -7.85 4.21 -4.63
N TYR A 32 -8.09 5.28 -3.88
CA TYR A 32 -7.05 6.21 -3.45
C TYR A 32 -7.15 6.49 -1.94
N PRO A 33 -6.03 6.86 -1.29
CA PRO A 33 -6.05 7.30 0.10
C PRO A 33 -6.64 8.72 0.20
N PRO A 34 -7.46 9.04 1.22
CA PRO A 34 -8.07 10.37 1.36
C PRO A 34 -7.06 11.47 1.74
N LYS A 35 -5.85 11.09 2.14
CA LYS A 35 -4.76 12.00 2.52
C LYS A 35 -3.53 11.69 1.67
N PRO A 36 -2.68 12.70 1.41
CA PRO A 36 -1.37 12.47 0.80
C PRO A 36 -0.57 11.41 1.55
N LEU A 37 0.24 10.66 0.81
CA LEU A 37 1.12 9.64 1.36
C LEU A 37 2.22 10.29 2.21
N HIS A 38 2.59 9.63 3.30
CA HIS A 38 3.75 10.01 4.11
C HIS A 38 5.07 9.62 3.42
N SER A 39 5.03 8.62 2.56
CA SER A 39 6.14 8.17 1.74
C SER A 39 6.32 9.03 0.48
N MET A 40 7.57 9.22 0.13
CA MET A 40 8.10 9.82 -1.09
C MET A 40 8.64 8.74 -2.04
N ALA A 41 8.77 9.09 -3.32
CA ALA A 41 9.26 8.18 -4.37
C ALA A 41 10.66 7.60 -4.10
N LEU A 42 11.52 8.36 -3.43
CA LEU A 42 12.84 7.91 -3.00
C LEU A 42 13.14 8.45 -1.60
N GLY A 43 13.87 7.67 -0.80
CA GLY A 43 14.36 8.12 0.50
C GLY A 43 13.36 8.03 1.66
N SER A 44 12.17 7.45 1.42
CA SER A 44 11.21 7.16 2.47
C SER A 44 11.76 6.23 3.54
N ARG A 45 11.49 6.56 4.79
CA ARG A 45 11.81 5.68 5.92
C ARG A 45 10.79 4.55 6.01
N ILE A 46 11.21 3.41 6.57
CA ILE A 46 10.36 2.22 6.77
C ILE A 46 9.04 2.54 7.50
N PRO A 47 8.99 3.39 8.55
CA PRO A 47 7.72 3.72 9.23
C PRO A 47 6.69 4.38 8.31
N ALA A 48 7.09 5.36 7.49
CA ALA A 48 6.21 6.04 6.54
C ALA A 48 5.65 5.06 5.49
N LEU A 49 6.50 4.18 4.96
CA LEU A 49 6.09 3.13 4.03
C LEU A 49 5.08 2.16 4.66
N ARG A 50 5.30 1.76 5.93
CA ARG A 50 4.40 0.85 6.65
C ARG A 50 3.06 1.50 6.96
N GLU A 51 3.04 2.79 7.26
CA GLU A 51 1.81 3.55 7.48
C GLU A 51 0.98 3.62 6.20
N ASP A 52 1.58 4.05 5.10
CA ASP A 52 0.88 4.15 3.81
C ASP A 52 0.40 2.78 3.31
N TYR A 53 1.18 1.72 3.55
CA TYR A 53 0.75 0.36 3.23
C TYR A 53 -0.52 -0.06 4.00
N LYS A 54 -0.61 0.27 5.29
CA LYS A 54 -1.84 0.02 6.08
C LYS A 54 -3.01 0.84 5.54
N THR A 55 -2.79 2.09 5.16
CA THR A 55 -3.80 2.95 4.52
C THR A 55 -4.29 2.32 3.22
N GLY A 56 -3.39 1.83 2.37
CA GLY A 56 -3.74 1.11 1.14
C GLY A 56 -4.56 -0.16 1.39
N GLN A 57 -4.22 -0.94 2.42
CA GLN A 57 -5.02 -2.11 2.82
C GLN A 57 -6.44 -1.71 3.25
N LEU A 58 -6.59 -0.62 4.02
CA LEU A 58 -7.89 -0.11 4.44
C LEU A 58 -8.72 0.35 3.24
N CYS A 59 -8.14 1.10 2.31
CA CYS A 59 -8.80 1.52 1.07
C CYS A 59 -9.32 0.31 0.27
N GLY A 60 -8.50 -0.74 0.11
CA GLY A 60 -8.90 -1.97 -0.58
C GLY A 60 -10.04 -2.71 0.14
N ARG A 61 -9.97 -2.83 1.48
CA ARG A 61 -11.04 -3.45 2.29
C ARG A 61 -12.34 -2.66 2.19
N TYR A 62 -12.27 -1.34 2.23
CA TYR A 62 -13.42 -0.46 2.06
C TYR A 62 -14.06 -0.65 0.68
N PHE A 63 -13.26 -0.65 -0.38
CA PHE A 63 -13.73 -0.90 -1.76
C PHE A 63 -14.47 -2.24 -1.85
N LEU A 64 -13.88 -3.34 -1.37
CA LEU A 64 -14.50 -4.67 -1.42
C LEU A 64 -15.81 -4.73 -0.62
N ALA A 65 -15.88 -4.03 0.51
CA ALA A 65 -17.05 -4.01 1.37
C ALA A 65 -18.21 -3.18 0.80
N THR A 66 -17.92 -2.17 -0.01
CA THR A 66 -18.89 -1.21 -0.57
C THR A 66 -19.16 -1.49 -2.04
N VAL A 67 -18.25 -1.09 -2.92
CA VAL A 67 -18.40 -1.15 -4.38
C VAL A 67 -18.23 -2.57 -4.91
N GLY A 68 -17.31 -3.36 -4.33
CA GLY A 68 -17.03 -4.73 -4.79
C GLY A 68 -18.26 -5.63 -4.82
N LYS A 69 -19.20 -5.46 -3.87
CA LYS A 69 -20.48 -6.19 -3.85
C LYS A 69 -21.39 -5.82 -5.01
N LEU A 70 -21.34 -4.57 -5.47
CA LEU A 70 -22.13 -4.06 -6.59
C LEU A 70 -21.55 -4.47 -7.96
N LEU A 71 -20.30 -4.93 -7.99
CA LEU A 71 -19.64 -5.41 -9.20
C LEU A 71 -19.83 -6.91 -9.43
N ALA A 72 -20.15 -7.67 -8.39
CA ALA A 72 -20.32 -9.11 -8.48
C ALA A 72 -21.70 -9.44 -9.08
N ALA A 73 -21.73 -10.16 -10.22
CA ALA A 73 -22.96 -10.63 -10.84
C ALA A 73 -23.72 -11.64 -9.94
N THR A 74 -22.97 -12.38 -9.13
CA THR A 74 -23.44 -13.27 -8.08
C THR A 74 -22.90 -12.74 -6.75
N PRO A 75 -23.72 -12.52 -5.71
CA PRO A 75 -23.23 -11.96 -4.45
C PRO A 75 -22.10 -12.83 -3.89
N PRO A 76 -21.03 -12.23 -3.31
CA PRO A 76 -19.94 -13.00 -2.75
C PRO A 76 -20.51 -13.95 -1.69
N LEU A 77 -20.21 -15.24 -1.83
CA LEU A 77 -20.64 -16.23 -0.85
C LEU A 77 -20.26 -15.73 0.54
N LEU A 78 -21.23 -15.79 1.45
CA LEU A 78 -21.05 -15.42 2.85
C LEU A 78 -19.69 -15.94 3.27
N ARG A 79 -18.79 -15.01 3.63
CA ARG A 79 -17.52 -15.38 4.24
C ARG A 79 -17.93 -16.33 5.35
N HIS A 80 -17.54 -17.60 5.22
CA HIS A 80 -17.61 -18.52 6.33
C HIS A 80 -16.85 -17.77 7.41
N THR A 81 -17.57 -17.24 8.41
CA THR A 81 -16.95 -16.90 9.67
C THR A 81 -16.26 -18.20 10.00
N SER A 82 -14.93 -18.23 9.90
CA SER A 82 -14.16 -19.31 10.46
C SER A 82 -14.68 -19.38 11.88
N ARG A 83 -15.55 -20.36 12.15
CA ARG A 83 -15.86 -20.75 13.50
C ARG A 83 -14.47 -21.00 14.02
N ILE A 84 -14.00 -20.08 14.87
CA ILE A 84 -12.78 -20.28 15.62
C ILE A 84 -13.15 -21.48 16.49
N ALA A 85 -12.97 -22.68 15.93
CA ALA A 85 -12.75 -23.86 16.72
C ALA A 85 -11.46 -23.49 17.43
N VAL A 86 -11.59 -23.11 18.70
CA VAL A 86 -10.47 -23.02 19.62
C VAL A 86 -9.72 -24.34 19.41
N PRO A 87 -8.54 -24.33 18.77
CA PRO A 87 -7.83 -25.57 18.61
C PRO A 87 -7.41 -26.00 20.01
N GLU A 88 -7.71 -27.24 20.39
CA GLU A 88 -6.99 -27.88 21.49
C GLU A 88 -5.50 -27.59 21.28
N THR A 89 -4.82 -27.20 22.36
CA THR A 89 -3.42 -26.79 22.36
C THR A 89 -2.54 -27.90 21.81
N VAL A 90 -2.33 -27.93 20.49
CA VAL A 90 -1.28 -28.72 19.87
C VAL A 90 0.01 -27.96 20.11
N VAL A 91 0.81 -28.48 21.03
CA VAL A 91 2.18 -28.02 21.26
C VAL A 91 3.02 -28.43 20.05
N VAL A 92 3.05 -27.56 19.04
CA VAL A 92 3.98 -27.69 17.92
C VAL A 92 5.29 -27.03 18.35
N PRO A 93 6.44 -27.73 18.36
CA PRO A 93 7.73 -27.09 18.58
C PRO A 93 7.96 -26.07 17.44
N PRO A 94 8.59 -24.91 17.71
CA PRO A 94 8.69 -23.84 16.75
C PRO A 94 9.48 -24.31 15.52
N ALA A 95 8.78 -24.53 14.42
CA ALA A 95 9.38 -24.67 13.12
C ALA A 95 9.83 -23.26 12.67
N PRO A 96 11.06 -23.09 12.16
CA PRO A 96 11.49 -21.79 11.64
C PRO A 96 10.65 -21.44 10.42
N VAL A 97 9.70 -20.51 10.58
CA VAL A 97 8.90 -19.98 9.48
C VAL A 97 9.73 -18.88 8.84
N ALA A 98 10.04 -18.99 7.54
CA ALA A 98 10.87 -18.02 6.81
C ALA A 98 10.27 -16.59 6.73
N ASN A 99 9.01 -16.43 7.16
CA ASN A 99 8.30 -15.15 7.25
C ASN A 99 8.13 -14.67 8.69
N ASP A 100 8.80 -15.28 9.67
CA ASP A 100 9.04 -14.58 10.91
C ASP A 100 9.74 -13.29 10.53
N THR A 101 8.99 -12.21 10.67
CA THR A 101 9.56 -10.87 10.72
C THR A 101 10.63 -11.00 11.76
N HIS A 102 11.89 -11.08 11.32
CA HIS A 102 12.97 -10.73 12.18
C HIS A 102 12.54 -9.37 12.74
N VAL A 103 12.13 -9.37 14.01
CA VAL A 103 12.45 -8.30 14.92
C VAL A 103 13.98 -8.36 15.00
N ALA A 104 14.65 -8.11 13.88
CA ALA A 104 15.84 -7.33 13.92
C ALA A 104 15.32 -6.11 14.67
N GLU A 105 15.74 -5.99 15.93
CA GLU A 105 15.88 -4.69 16.54
C GLU A 105 16.22 -3.77 15.38
N VAL A 106 15.33 -2.82 15.11
CA VAL A 106 15.64 -1.76 14.18
C VAL A 106 16.81 -1.08 14.86
N ILE A 107 18.02 -1.59 14.59
CA ILE A 107 19.24 -0.93 14.96
C ILE A 107 19.00 0.43 14.34
N SER A 108 18.92 1.45 15.18
CA SER A 108 19.01 2.85 14.75
C SER A 108 20.41 3.03 14.16
N ALA A 109 20.67 2.34 13.06
CA ALA A 109 21.78 2.59 12.19
C ALA A 109 21.43 3.93 11.56
N PRO A 110 22.32 4.94 11.68
CA PRO A 110 22.10 6.23 11.06
C PRO A 110 21.88 5.97 9.57
N GLN A 111 20.65 6.18 9.11
CA GLN A 111 20.34 6.04 7.69
C GLN A 111 20.91 7.26 6.97
N ALA A 112 21.29 7.15 5.70
CA ALA A 112 21.86 8.27 4.95
C ALA A 112 20.99 9.54 4.93
N ASN A 113 19.70 9.42 5.29
CA ASN A 113 18.74 10.51 5.41
C ASN A 113 18.49 10.98 6.88
N ASP A 114 19.34 10.58 7.84
CA ASP A 114 19.41 11.09 9.22
C ASP A 114 20.28 12.35 9.34
N THR A 115 20.47 13.10 8.24
CA THR A 115 20.98 14.46 8.35
C THR A 115 19.96 15.28 9.13
N THR A 116 20.27 15.53 10.39
CA THR A 116 19.70 16.61 11.18
C THR A 116 19.96 17.91 10.43
N PHE A 117 19.03 18.31 9.56
CA PHE A 117 19.01 19.67 9.05
C PHE A 117 18.71 20.58 10.23
N THR A 118 19.76 21.12 10.84
CA THR A 118 19.66 22.22 11.79
C THR A 118 19.36 23.49 11.01
N ASP A 119 18.53 24.38 11.56
CA ASP A 119 18.09 25.64 10.93
C ASP A 119 19.24 26.58 10.47
N GLU A 120 20.49 26.26 10.82
CA GLU A 120 21.71 26.93 10.36
C GLU A 120 22.10 26.63 8.89
N ASP A 121 21.52 25.60 8.26
CA ASP A 121 21.75 25.28 6.83
C ASP A 121 20.78 25.99 5.86
N LEU A 122 19.92 26.89 6.39
CA LEU A 122 18.95 27.67 5.61
C LEU A 122 19.28 29.17 5.48
N ALA A 123 20.55 29.55 5.71
CA ALA A 123 21.05 30.92 5.57
C ALA A 123 21.71 31.19 4.20
#